data_AF-A0A442XC84-F1
#
_entry.id   AF-A0A442XC84-F1
#
_cell.length_a   1.000
_cell.length_b   1.000
_cell.length_c   1.000
_cell.angle_alpha   90.00
_cell.angle_beta   90.00
_cell.angle_gamma   90.00
#
_symmetry.space_group_name_H-M   'P 1'
#
loop_
_entity.id
_entity.type
_entity.pdbx_description
1 polymer ?
#
loop_
_entity_poly.entity_id
_entity_poly.type
_entity_poly.pdbx_seq_one_letter_code
_entity_poly.pdbx_strand_id
1 'polypeptide(L)'
;MNDPYDDILSLTDSKPIWWDVHDVPRFAPFRPGMGAYGRPTECLLVLARARGGPEYLQLICGHTAQFERADHLTRSKTLAMGEPPAGLHAENGDLSVEPVKVLEYWRRDPNPFAKWQRLPEFEIDLID
;
A
#
# COMPACT_ATOMS: atom_id res chain seq x y z
N MET A 1 -15.52 -14.85 11.90
CA MET A 1 -14.12 -14.46 11.76
C MET A 1 -14.10 -13.00 12.18
N ASN A 2 -13.48 -12.69 13.32
CA ASN A 2 -13.50 -11.32 13.85
C ASN A 2 -12.52 -10.50 13.04
N ASP A 3 -12.98 -9.41 12.44
CA ASP A 3 -12.07 -8.41 11.89
C ASP A 3 -11.34 -7.80 13.11
N PRO A 4 -10.00 -7.84 13.16
CA PRO A 4 -9.25 -7.33 14.31
C PRO A 4 -9.50 -5.84 14.59
N TYR A 5 -10.22 -5.14 13.71
CA TYR A 5 -10.55 -3.72 13.83
C TYR A 5 -12.06 -3.43 13.89
N ASP A 6 -12.94 -4.42 14.09
CA ASP A 6 -14.39 -4.20 14.19
C ASP A 6 -14.75 -3.11 15.23
N ASP A 7 -13.99 -3.02 16.33
CA ASP A 7 -14.16 -2.03 17.38
C ASP A 7 -13.80 -0.60 16.95
N ILE A 8 -12.86 -0.43 16.01
CA ILE A 8 -12.47 0.86 15.44
C ILE A 8 -13.33 1.22 14.24
N LEU A 9 -13.61 0.24 13.37
CA LEU A 9 -14.46 0.42 12.19
C LEU A 9 -15.90 0.71 12.59
N SER A 10 -16.40 0.15 13.69
CA SER A 10 -17.74 0.47 14.21
C SER A 10 -17.88 1.88 14.78
N LEU A 11 -16.78 2.61 14.99
CA LEU A 11 -16.82 4.02 15.45
C LEU A 11 -17.09 5.01 14.32
N THR A 12 -17.13 4.57 13.06
CA THR A 12 -17.32 5.45 11.91
C THR A 12 -18.05 4.75 10.77
N ASP A 13 -19.01 5.43 10.15
CA ASP A 13 -19.67 4.95 8.93
C ASP A 13 -18.80 5.12 7.68
N SER A 14 -17.64 5.79 7.81
CA SER A 14 -16.74 6.03 6.68
C SER A 14 -15.89 4.80 6.42
N LYS A 15 -15.73 4.43 5.14
CA LYS A 15 -14.77 3.40 4.74
C LYS A 15 -13.33 3.92 4.87
N PRO A 16 -12.34 3.06 5.20
CA PRO A 16 -10.93 3.42 5.11
C PRO A 16 -10.57 3.92 3.71
N ILE A 17 -9.71 4.93 3.64
CA ILE A 17 -9.19 5.48 2.37
C ILE A 17 -8.03 4.62 1.88
N TRP A 18 -7.16 4.19 2.80
CA TRP A 18 -6.01 3.33 2.53
C TRP A 18 -5.60 2.57 3.80
N TRP A 19 -4.71 1.60 3.65
CA TRP A 19 -4.15 0.78 4.73
C TRP A 19 -2.63 0.92 4.75
N ASP A 20 -2.04 1.01 5.94
CA ASP A 20 -0.58 1.09 6.07
C ASP A 20 0.10 -0.29 6.13
N VAL A 21 1.43 -0.30 6.24
CA VAL A 21 2.22 -1.55 6.22
C VAL A 21 1.98 -2.46 7.43
N HIS A 22 1.18 -2.02 8.42
CA HIS A 22 0.81 -2.81 9.59
C HIS A 22 -0.66 -3.20 9.54
N ASP A 23 -1.28 -3.13 8.36
CA ASP A 23 -2.69 -3.43 8.13
C ASP A 23 -3.61 -2.56 9.00
N VAL A 24 -3.22 -1.31 9.28
CA VAL A 24 -4.07 -0.40 10.05
C VAL A 24 -4.84 0.53 9.10
N PRO A 25 -6.18 0.63 9.24
CA PRO A 25 -6.98 1.48 8.36
C PRO A 25 -6.66 2.96 8.57
N ARG A 26 -6.72 3.74 7.48
CA ARG A 26 -6.43 5.18 7.47
C ARG A 26 -7.59 5.93 6.83
N PHE A 27 -8.11 6.91 7.55
CA PHE A 27 -9.27 7.73 7.14
C PHE A 27 -8.89 9.13 6.67
N ALA A 28 -7.58 9.42 6.58
CA ALA A 28 -7.05 10.71 6.11
C ALA A 28 -6.29 10.52 4.79
N PRO A 29 -6.14 11.59 3.97
CA PRO A 29 -5.34 11.52 2.76
C PRO A 29 -3.91 11.01 3.03
N PHE A 30 -3.41 10.19 2.12
CA PHE A 30 -2.06 9.64 2.20
C PHE A 30 -0.99 10.75 2.27
N ARG A 31 0.04 10.51 3.09
CA ARG A 31 1.23 11.36 3.16
C ARG A 31 2.47 10.48 3.34
N PRO A 32 3.58 10.77 2.63
CA PRO A 32 4.76 9.95 2.71
C PRO A 32 5.37 9.96 4.12
N GLY A 33 5.76 8.78 4.61
CA GLY A 33 6.29 8.58 5.96
C GLY A 33 5.25 8.33 7.06
N MET A 34 3.94 8.41 6.75
CA MET A 34 2.89 7.92 7.66
C MET A 34 2.92 6.38 7.73
N GLY A 35 2.75 5.83 8.93
CA GLY A 35 2.70 4.37 9.12
C GLY A 35 4.03 3.65 8.85
N ALA A 36 5.14 4.38 8.76
CA ALA A 36 6.45 3.79 8.53
C ALA A 36 7.12 3.34 9.83
N TYR A 37 7.78 2.19 9.80
CA TYR A 37 8.77 1.82 10.81
C TYR A 37 10.18 2.29 10.40
N GLY A 38 10.91 2.89 11.34
CA GLY A 38 12.30 3.32 11.12
C GLY A 38 12.45 4.62 10.33
N ARG A 39 13.44 4.67 9.43
CA ARG A 39 13.78 5.85 8.60
C ARG A 39 13.65 5.50 7.12
N PRO A 40 12.44 5.30 6.58
CA PRO A 40 12.29 5.00 5.17
C PRO A 40 12.78 6.18 4.33
N THR A 41 13.42 5.85 3.21
CA THR A 41 13.84 6.82 2.19
C THR A 41 12.94 6.75 0.97
N GLU A 42 12.10 5.73 0.85
CA GLU A 42 11.14 5.56 -0.23
C GLU A 42 9.80 5.08 0.35
N CYS A 43 8.71 5.48 -0.29
CA CYS A 43 7.35 5.21 0.14
C CYS A 43 6.43 5.17 -1.08
N LEU A 44 5.55 4.18 -1.15
CA LEU A 44 4.65 3.98 -2.28
C LEU A 44 3.21 3.93 -1.80
N LEU A 45 2.30 4.51 -2.58
CA LEU A 45 0.87 4.23 -2.50
C LEU A 45 0.50 3.36 -3.70
N VAL A 46 -0.03 2.18 -3.43
CA VAL A 46 -0.28 1.14 -4.44
C VAL A 46 -1.76 0.83 -4.47
N LEU A 47 -2.32 0.80 -5.67
CA LEU A 47 -3.60 0.18 -5.92
C LEU A 47 -3.37 -1.32 -6.05
N ALA A 48 -4.00 -2.12 -5.21
CA ALA A 48 -3.90 -3.57 -5.25
C ALA A 48 -5.30 -4.20 -5.23
N ARG A 49 -5.40 -5.42 -5.76
CA ARG A 49 -6.62 -6.23 -5.77
C ARG A 49 -6.41 -7.58 -5.12
N ALA A 50 -7.43 -8.15 -4.49
CA ALA A 50 -7.43 -9.58 -4.19
C ALA A 50 -7.56 -10.39 -5.50
N ARG A 51 -6.91 -11.56 -5.58
CA ARG A 51 -6.88 -12.43 -6.79
C ARG A 51 -8.23 -13.06 -7.18
N GLY A 52 -9.35 -12.68 -6.53
CA GLY A 52 -10.68 -13.22 -6.84
C GLY A 52 -11.64 -12.28 -7.58
N GLY A 53 -11.29 -11.02 -7.84
CA GLY A 53 -12.15 -10.13 -8.64
C GLY A 53 -11.84 -8.64 -8.47
N PRO A 54 -12.29 -7.78 -9.42
CA PRO A 54 -12.08 -6.33 -9.40
C PRO A 54 -12.79 -5.59 -8.25
N GLU A 55 -13.74 -6.24 -7.57
CA GLU A 55 -14.51 -5.70 -6.45
C GLU A 55 -13.71 -5.48 -5.16
N TYR A 56 -12.45 -5.94 -5.13
CA TYR A 56 -11.56 -5.88 -3.96
C TYR A 56 -10.35 -4.96 -4.18
N LEU A 57 -10.58 -3.75 -4.69
CA LEU A 57 -9.52 -2.75 -4.82
C LEU A 57 -9.28 -2.04 -3.49
N GLN A 58 -8.05 -2.08 -2.99
CA GLN A 58 -7.62 -1.27 -1.85
C GLN A 58 -6.33 -0.51 -2.15
N LEU A 59 -6.22 0.65 -1.51
CA LEU A 59 -5.01 1.45 -1.48
C LEU A 59 -4.14 0.98 -0.32
N ILE A 60 -2.94 0.50 -0.62
CA ILE A 60 -1.99 0.00 0.38
C ILE A 60 -0.72 0.85 0.30
N CYS A 61 -0.26 1.31 1.45
CA CYS A 61 1.05 1.95 1.57
C CYS A 61 2.14 0.89 1.72
N GLY A 62 3.20 0.99 0.92
CA GLY A 62 4.42 0.20 1.06
C GLY A 62 5.61 1.05 1.52
N HIS A 63 6.43 0.52 2.44
CA HIS A 63 7.72 1.10 2.82
C HIS A 63 8.85 0.15 2.42
N THR A 64 9.89 0.67 1.77
CA THR A 64 10.87 -0.13 1.00
C THR A 64 11.90 -0.93 1.80
N ALA A 65 11.74 -1.06 3.12
CA ALA A 65 12.42 -2.17 3.80
C ALA A 65 11.95 -3.53 3.24
N GLN A 66 10.77 -3.58 2.61
CA GLN A 66 10.15 -4.77 2.01
C GLN A 66 10.13 -4.78 0.47
N PHE A 67 10.50 -3.69 -0.21
CA PHE A 67 10.42 -3.59 -1.66
C PHE A 67 11.80 -3.30 -2.24
N GLU A 68 12.25 -4.16 -3.14
CA GLU A 68 13.42 -3.89 -3.97
C GLU A 68 13.27 -2.52 -4.64
N ARG A 69 14.38 -1.78 -4.73
CA ARG A 69 14.47 -0.36 -5.11
C ARG A 69 13.64 0.01 -6.37
N ALA A 70 13.33 1.30 -6.55
CA ALA A 70 12.55 1.84 -7.68
C ALA A 70 12.94 1.33 -9.09
N ASP A 71 14.22 1.05 -9.28
CA ASP A 71 14.80 0.49 -10.50
C ASP A 71 14.39 -0.96 -10.76
N HIS A 72 14.11 -1.74 -9.71
CA HIS A 72 13.52 -3.07 -9.87
C HIS A 72 12.06 -2.95 -10.32
N LEU A 73 11.26 -2.12 -9.64
CA LEU A 73 9.84 -1.92 -9.95
C LEU A 73 9.60 -1.57 -11.43
N THR A 74 10.40 -0.65 -11.97
CA THR A 74 10.29 -0.22 -13.38
C THR A 74 10.74 -1.26 -14.40
N ARG A 75 11.65 -2.17 -14.02
CA ARG A 75 12.17 -3.21 -14.91
C ARG A 75 11.35 -4.49 -14.89
N SER A 76 10.96 -4.93 -13.69
CA SER A 76 10.21 -6.16 -13.50
C SER A 76 8.71 -5.96 -13.70
N LYS A 77 8.21 -4.73 -13.51
CA LYS A 77 6.78 -4.43 -13.32
C LYS A 77 6.13 -5.31 -12.23
N THR A 78 6.93 -5.81 -11.29
CA THR A 78 6.44 -6.63 -10.19
C THR A 78 6.64 -5.90 -8.86
N LEU A 79 5.67 -6.07 -7.97
CA LEU A 79 5.75 -5.60 -6.59
C LEU A 79 5.29 -6.76 -5.69
N ALA A 80 6.19 -7.29 -4.87
CA ALA A 80 5.84 -8.35 -3.94
C ALA A 80 4.99 -7.77 -2.80
N MET A 81 3.68 -7.88 -2.91
CA MET A 81 2.77 -7.56 -1.81
C MET A 81 2.64 -8.79 -0.91
N GLY A 82 2.65 -8.57 0.41
CA GLY A 82 2.42 -9.62 1.40
C GLY A 82 0.96 -10.07 1.42
N GLU A 83 0.52 -10.54 2.58
CA GLU A 83 -0.90 -10.80 2.80
C GLU A 83 -1.72 -9.50 2.73
N PRO A 84 -2.98 -9.57 2.30
CA PRO A 84 -3.89 -8.44 2.33
C PRO A 84 -4.10 -7.93 3.76
N PRO A 85 -4.40 -6.63 3.92
CA PRO A 85 -4.93 -6.13 5.17
C PRO A 85 -6.16 -6.95 5.59
N ALA A 86 -6.35 -7.09 6.90
CA ALA A 86 -7.48 -7.80 7.45
C ALA A 86 -8.79 -7.32 6.81
N GLY A 87 -9.58 -8.26 6.28
CA GLY A 87 -10.84 -7.97 5.60
C GLY A 87 -10.78 -7.86 4.07
N LEU A 88 -9.60 -7.85 3.45
CA LEU A 88 -9.49 -8.02 1.98
C LEU A 88 -9.39 -9.50 1.62
N HIS A 89 -10.53 -10.18 1.65
CA HIS A 89 -10.65 -11.55 1.18
C HIS A 89 -11.55 -11.58 -0.04
N ALA A 90 -11.07 -12.20 -1.11
CA ALA A 90 -11.98 -12.55 -2.17
C ALA A 90 -13.00 -13.57 -1.62
N GLU A 91 -14.25 -13.49 -2.10
CA GLU A 91 -15.34 -14.41 -1.72
C GLU A 91 -14.97 -15.90 -1.92
N ASN A 92 -14.01 -16.18 -2.80
CA ASN A 92 -13.48 -17.52 -3.07
C ASN A 92 -12.50 -18.02 -1.99
N GLY A 93 -12.21 -17.23 -0.95
CA GLY A 93 -11.25 -17.55 0.11
C GLY A 93 -9.79 -17.36 -0.29
N ASP A 94 -9.50 -16.78 -1.46
CA ASP A 94 -8.15 -16.43 -1.88
C ASP A 94 -7.65 -15.22 -1.07
N LEU A 95 -6.53 -15.43 -0.39
CA LEU A 95 -5.86 -14.46 0.46
C LEU A 95 -4.69 -13.80 -0.27
N SER A 96 -4.54 -13.96 -1.59
CA SER A 96 -3.44 -13.35 -2.34
C SER A 96 -3.80 -11.98 -2.89
N VAL A 97 -2.84 -11.06 -2.79
CA VAL A 97 -2.93 -9.70 -3.32
C VAL A 97 -2.10 -9.58 -4.59
N GLU A 98 -2.66 -8.92 -5.59
CA GLU A 98 -1.98 -8.54 -6.80
C GLU A 98 -1.89 -7.01 -6.88
N PRO A 99 -0.68 -6.45 -7.00
CA PRO A 99 -0.53 -5.02 -7.21
C PRO A 99 -0.98 -4.67 -8.64
N VAL A 100 -1.82 -3.65 -8.77
CA VAL A 100 -2.37 -3.19 -10.05
C VAL A 100 -1.59 -2.02 -10.59
N LYS A 101 -1.30 -1.03 -9.73
CA LYS A 101 -0.71 0.24 -10.13
C LYS A 101 0.00 0.92 -8.96
N VAL A 102 1.15 1.54 -9.22
CA VAL A 102 1.73 2.52 -8.30
C VAL A 102 1.08 3.88 -8.56
N LEU A 103 0.32 4.37 -7.58
CA LEU A 103 -0.40 5.64 -7.69
C LEU A 103 0.45 6.83 -7.26
N GLU A 104 1.25 6.65 -6.23
CA GLU A 104 2.22 7.67 -5.81
C GLU A 104 3.53 7.01 -5.44
N TYR A 105 4.62 7.57 -5.96
CA TYR A 105 5.96 7.18 -5.57
C TYR A 105 6.68 8.37 -4.94
N TRP A 106 7.21 8.16 -3.73
CA TRP A 106 7.91 9.19 -2.98
C TRP A 106 9.30 8.74 -2.56
N ARG A 107 10.26 9.66 -2.63
CA ARG A 107 11.64 9.46 -2.18
C ARG A 107 12.15 10.64 -1.38
N ARG A 108 13.08 10.40 -0.46
CA ARG A 108 13.89 11.43 0.21
C ARG A 108 15.30 10.93 0.43
N ASP A 109 16.21 11.86 0.66
CA ASP A 109 17.55 11.50 1.12
C ASP A 109 17.51 10.84 2.51
N PRO A 110 18.50 10.00 2.87
CA PRO A 110 18.63 9.40 4.20
C PRO A 110 18.74 10.42 5.35
N ASN A 111 18.99 11.69 5.02
CA ASN A 111 18.97 12.77 5.99
C ASN A 111 17.56 12.91 6.61
N PRO A 112 17.41 12.87 7.95
CA PRO A 112 16.09 12.94 8.60
C PRO A 112 15.32 14.24 8.32
N PHE A 113 16.02 15.30 7.91
CA PHE A 113 15.42 16.59 7.56
C PHE A 113 15.12 16.73 6.07
N ALA A 114 15.51 15.75 5.25
CA ALA A 114 15.20 15.77 3.83
C ALA A 114 13.69 15.68 3.63
N LYS A 115 13.19 16.56 2.75
CA LYS A 115 11.78 16.56 2.36
C LYS A 115 11.53 15.39 1.40
N TRP A 116 10.35 14.81 1.51
CA TRP A 116 9.84 13.88 0.52
C TRP A 116 9.61 14.58 -0.82
N GLN A 117 9.99 13.90 -1.89
CA GLN A 117 9.81 14.30 -3.27
C GLN A 117 9.00 13.21 -3.98
N ARG A 118 7.94 13.63 -4.68
CA ARG A 118 7.16 12.73 -5.54
C ARG A 118 7.90 12.55 -6.85
N LEU A 119 8.00 11.32 -7.34
CA LEU A 119 8.66 10.96 -8.59
C LEU A 119 7.66 10.26 -9.52
N PRO A 120 6.88 11.02 -10.32
CA PRO A 120 5.80 10.48 -11.15
C PRO A 120 6.25 9.46 -12.20
N GLU A 121 7.53 9.47 -12.59
CA GLU A 121 8.10 8.51 -13.53
C GLU A 121 8.07 7.05 -13.01
N PHE A 122 7.81 6.84 -11.72
CA PHE A 122 7.62 5.52 -11.10
C PHE A 122 6.14 5.19 -10.82
N GLU A 123 5.20 6.04 -11.21
CA GLU A 123 3.74 5.82 -11.06
C GLU A 123 3.20 5.01 -12.24
N ILE A 124 3.58 3.74 -12.26
CA ILE A 124 3.37 2.82 -13.38
C ILE A 124 2.25 1.81 -13.13
N ASP A 125 1.68 1.30 -14.21
CA ASP A 125 0.81 0.12 -14.19
C ASP A 125 1.67 -1.16 -14.06
N LEU A 126 1.24 -2.07 -13.19
CA LEU A 126 1.95 -3.30 -12.84
C LEU A 126 1.29 -4.55 -13.42
N ILE A 127 0.04 -4.43 -13.86
CA ILE A 127 -0.63 -5.41 -14.72
C ILE A 127 -0.66 -4.87 -16.15
N ASP A 128 -0.55 -5.77 -17.14
CA ASP A 128 -0.70 -5.44 -18.57
C ASP A 128 -2.18 -5.28 -18.96
#